data_AF-A0AA97ELB4-F1
#
_entry.id   AF-A0AA97ELB4-F1
#
_cell.length_a   1.000
_cell.length_b   1.000
_cell.length_c   1.000
_cell.angle_alpha   90.00
_cell.angle_beta   90.00
_cell.angle_gamma   90.00
#
_symmetry.space_group_name_H-M   'P 1'
#
loop_
_entity.id
_entity.type
_entity.pdbx_description
1 polymer ?
#
loop_
_entity_poly.entity_id
_entity_poly.type
_entity_poly.pdbx_seq_one_letter_code
_entity_poly.pdbx_strand_id
1 'polypeptide(L)'
;MTSIKMKTIKTQTLLRTICVVFAFVSSITYAQDTNQESTTVRDGFIFEFVVGGGIISLEDSAGIQTFDKSQGTFVFPDLKFGHMLNDKLAITVALPGNIYEFQDNDRHFGGVIPSVQYWVKDRWWIHGGIGLAIDSPALYDIKDDVNDDWNFGCAVMASTGYEIYKKKNFALNVQSKLVLGRASLDGDAHRDAVIFNIGLGFSWL
;
A
#
# COMPACT_ATOMS: atom_id res chain seq x y z
N MET A 1 -21.72 -38.19 15.77
CA MET A 1 -20.85 -37.57 16.81
C MET A 1 -19.50 -37.30 16.16
N THR A 2 -19.32 -36.10 15.59
CA THR A 2 -18.21 -35.80 14.66
C THR A 2 -17.40 -34.64 15.25
N SER A 3 -16.42 -34.97 16.08
CA SER A 3 -15.51 -34.00 16.72
C SER A 3 -14.10 -34.18 16.17
N ILE A 4 -13.87 -33.75 14.92
CA ILE A 4 -12.52 -33.59 14.37
C ILE A 4 -12.56 -32.41 13.38
N LYS A 5 -12.20 -31.19 13.83
CA LYS A 5 -11.70 -30.09 12.97
C LYS A 5 -11.33 -28.78 13.71
N MET A 6 -11.37 -28.73 15.04
CA MET A 6 -11.07 -27.49 15.78
C MET A 6 -9.59 -27.34 16.20
N LYS A 7 -8.85 -28.45 16.39
CA LYS A 7 -7.44 -28.41 16.83
C LYS A 7 -6.50 -27.89 15.73
N THR A 8 -6.76 -28.19 14.46
CA THR A 8 -5.86 -27.87 13.34
C THR A 8 -5.82 -26.38 12.99
N ILE A 9 -6.97 -25.69 13.09
CA ILE A 9 -7.10 -24.26 12.76
C ILE A 9 -6.31 -23.40 13.74
N LYS A 10 -6.40 -23.68 15.05
CA LYS A 10 -5.64 -22.96 16.08
C LYS A 10 -4.13 -23.08 15.87
N THR A 11 -3.65 -24.28 15.52
CA THR A 11 -2.23 -24.53 15.21
C THR A 11 -1.79 -23.78 13.95
N GLN A 12 -2.65 -23.69 12.93
CA GLN A 12 -2.35 -22.98 11.69
C GLN A 12 -2.30 -21.46 11.89
N THR A 13 -3.21 -20.88 12.69
CA THR A 13 -3.13 -19.47 13.08
C THR A 13 -1.91 -19.18 13.96
N LEU A 14 -1.57 -20.07 14.90
CA LEU A 14 -0.37 -19.94 15.74
C LEU A 14 0.90 -19.96 14.88
N LEU A 15 0.99 -20.88 13.92
CA LEU A 15 2.14 -20.99 13.02
C LEU A 15 2.30 -19.72 12.16
N ARG A 16 1.21 -19.18 11.62
CA ARG A 16 1.21 -17.92 10.86
C ARG A 16 1.68 -16.75 11.71
N THR A 17 1.18 -16.62 12.95
CA THR A 17 1.63 -15.58 13.88
C THR A 17 3.11 -15.73 14.23
N ILE A 18 3.59 -16.96 14.46
CA ILE A 18 5.01 -17.22 14.72
C ILE A 18 5.87 -16.82 13.52
N CYS A 19 5.46 -17.14 12.29
CA CYS A 19 6.18 -16.72 11.08
C CYS A 19 6.23 -15.20 10.94
N VAL A 20 5.13 -14.49 11.22
CA VAL A 20 5.09 -13.02 11.20
C VAL A 20 6.01 -12.43 12.28
N VAL A 21 5.98 -12.98 13.50
CA VAL A 21 6.87 -12.56 14.58
C VAL A 21 8.34 -12.82 14.22
N PHE A 22 8.66 -13.99 13.65
CA PHE A 22 10.01 -14.30 13.21
C PHE A 22 10.49 -13.37 12.10
N ALA A 23 9.63 -13.02 11.14
CA ALA A 23 9.93 -12.04 10.11
C ALA A 23 10.16 -10.63 10.68
N PHE A 24 9.40 -10.24 11.70
CA PHE A 24 9.62 -8.99 12.42
C PHE A 24 10.93 -8.99 13.23
N VAL A 25 11.22 -10.09 13.95
CA VAL A 25 12.44 -10.22 14.76
C VAL A 25 13.68 -10.27 13.87
N SER A 26 13.66 -10.98 12.74
CA SER A 26 14.80 -11.01 11.80
C SER A 26 15.05 -9.63 11.18
N SER A 27 13.99 -8.86 10.92
CA SER A 27 14.10 -7.47 10.45
C SER A 27 14.74 -6.58 11.51
N ILE A 28 14.40 -6.76 12.80
CA ILE A 28 15.02 -6.03 13.92
C ILE A 28 16.49 -6.42 14.09
N THR A 29 16.83 -7.71 13.99
CA THR A 29 18.22 -8.18 14.10
C THR A 29 19.09 -7.66 12.96
N TYR A 30 18.59 -7.64 11.71
CA TYR A 30 19.32 -7.05 10.58
C TYR A 30 19.43 -5.52 10.69
N ALA A 31 18.49 -4.87 11.38
CA ALA A 31 18.57 -3.45 11.70
C ALA A 31 19.60 -3.11 12.79
N GLN A 32 20.09 -4.10 13.53
CA GLN A 32 21.09 -3.93 14.59
C GLN A 32 22.53 -4.14 14.11
N ASP A 33 22.78 -4.45 12.83
CA ASP A 33 24.14 -4.57 12.30
C ASP A 33 24.83 -3.20 12.26
N THR A 34 25.76 -3.00 13.21
CA THR A 34 26.50 -1.76 13.46
C THR A 34 27.67 -1.52 12.49
N ASN A 35 27.90 -2.40 11.51
CA ASN A 35 29.04 -2.31 10.58
C ASN A 35 28.80 -1.49 9.30
N GLN A 36 27.74 -0.69 9.23
CA GLN A 36 27.53 0.19 8.08
C GLN A 36 28.14 1.57 8.30
N GLU A 37 29.43 1.70 7.99
CA GLU A 37 30.00 3.01 7.64
C GLU A 37 29.34 3.52 6.35
N SER A 38 28.30 4.33 6.48
CA SER A 38 28.02 5.40 5.52
C SER A 38 27.09 6.41 6.17
N THR A 39 27.56 7.65 6.32
CA THR A 39 26.66 8.81 6.40
C THR A 39 25.85 8.80 5.11
N THR A 40 24.64 8.26 5.15
CA THR A 40 23.78 8.14 3.98
C THR A 40 23.27 9.53 3.59
N VAL A 41 24.06 10.23 2.76
CA VAL A 41 23.63 11.48 2.15
C VAL A 41 22.52 11.15 1.15
N ARG A 42 21.34 11.72 1.40
CA ARG A 42 20.16 11.63 0.54
C ARG A 42 19.98 12.99 -0.12
N ASP A 43 20.02 13.03 -1.44
CA ASP A 43 19.87 14.27 -2.19
C ASP A 43 19.27 13.97 -3.57
N GLY A 44 18.56 14.93 -4.14
CA GLY A 44 17.98 14.81 -5.48
C GLY A 44 16.59 14.17 -5.54
N PHE A 45 16.28 13.56 -6.68
CA PHE A 45 14.96 13.02 -6.99
C PHE A 45 14.77 11.62 -6.44
N ILE A 46 13.53 11.34 -6.00
CA ILE A 46 13.07 10.02 -5.61
C ILE A 46 12.21 9.47 -6.74
N PHE A 47 12.50 8.24 -7.15
CA PHE A 47 11.61 7.42 -7.95
C PHE A 47 11.48 6.05 -7.29
N GLU A 48 10.26 5.61 -7.02
CA GLU A 48 10.02 4.30 -6.43
C GLU A 48 8.85 3.60 -7.10
N PHE A 49 9.02 2.31 -7.32
CA PHE A 49 7.95 1.39 -7.71
C PHE A 49 7.81 0.31 -6.64
N VAL A 50 6.58 -0.12 -6.41
CA VAL A 50 6.24 -1.10 -5.38
C VAL A 50 5.38 -2.18 -5.99
N VAL A 51 5.68 -3.43 -5.62
CA VAL A 51 4.83 -4.59 -5.90
C VAL A 51 4.55 -5.33 -4.61
N GLY A 52 3.36 -5.91 -4.52
CA GLY A 52 2.94 -6.57 -3.29
C GLY A 52 1.51 -7.07 -3.34
N GLY A 53 1.03 -7.42 -2.17
CA GLY A 53 -0.36 -7.80 -1.96
C GLY A 53 -0.99 -6.93 -0.88
N GLY A 54 -2.30 -6.83 -0.93
CA GLY A 54 -3.05 -6.09 0.06
C GLY A 54 -4.42 -6.67 0.31
N ILE A 55 -5.18 -5.94 1.11
CA ILE A 55 -6.59 -6.18 1.32
C ILE A 55 -7.35 -4.86 1.12
N ILE A 56 -8.54 -4.96 0.55
CA ILE A 56 -9.46 -3.84 0.36
C ILE A 56 -10.82 -4.17 0.97
N SER A 57 -11.43 -3.17 1.62
CA SER A 57 -12.82 -3.18 2.03
C SER A 57 -13.48 -1.94 1.44
N LEU A 58 -14.69 -2.13 0.90
CA LEU A 58 -15.49 -1.09 0.26
C LEU A 58 -16.88 -1.07 0.90
N GLU A 59 -17.40 0.12 1.11
CA GLU A 59 -18.74 0.36 1.64
C GLU A 59 -19.41 1.51 0.86
N ASP A 60 -20.56 1.22 0.26
CA ASP A 60 -21.37 2.21 -0.47
C ASP A 60 -22.45 2.79 0.45
N SER A 61 -22.57 4.12 0.47
CA SER A 61 -23.48 4.85 1.36
C SER A 61 -24.96 4.59 1.09
N ALA A 62 -25.30 4.19 -0.14
CA ALA A 62 -26.66 3.81 -0.51
C ALA A 62 -27.04 2.37 -0.06
N GLY A 63 -26.13 1.66 0.63
CA GLY A 63 -26.37 0.34 1.20
C GLY A 63 -26.49 -0.79 0.16
N ILE A 64 -26.10 -0.52 -1.10
CA ILE A 64 -26.40 -1.38 -2.25
C ILE A 64 -25.31 -2.43 -2.48
N GLN A 65 -24.07 -2.20 -2.03
CA GLN A 65 -22.97 -3.15 -2.16
C GLN A 65 -21.82 -2.82 -1.21
N THR A 66 -21.71 -3.63 -0.15
CA THR A 66 -20.56 -3.65 0.75
C THR A 66 -19.84 -4.97 0.53
N PHE A 67 -18.52 -4.96 0.52
CA PHE A 67 -17.79 -6.21 0.71
C PHE A 67 -18.07 -6.72 2.13
N ASP A 68 -18.97 -7.69 2.27
CA ASP A 68 -19.21 -8.39 3.56
C ASP A 68 -17.91 -8.97 4.15
N LYS A 69 -16.90 -9.19 3.29
CA LYS A 69 -15.54 -9.61 3.65
C LYS A 69 -14.51 -8.88 2.77
N SER A 70 -13.42 -8.43 3.38
CA SER A 70 -12.28 -7.83 2.67
C SER A 70 -11.78 -8.73 1.55
N GLN A 71 -11.50 -8.16 0.38
CA GLN A 71 -10.91 -8.86 -0.77
C GLN A 71 -9.40 -8.73 -0.78
N GLY A 72 -8.71 -9.73 -1.32
CA GLY A 72 -7.29 -9.61 -1.62
C GLY A 72 -7.05 -8.66 -2.78
N THR A 73 -5.97 -7.89 -2.73
CA THR A 73 -5.56 -7.00 -3.82
C THR A 73 -4.16 -7.35 -4.32
N PHE A 74 -3.95 -7.12 -5.60
CA PHE A 74 -2.61 -7.00 -6.16
C PHE A 74 -2.22 -5.52 -6.19
N VAL A 75 -1.06 -5.19 -5.63
CA VAL A 75 -0.57 -3.81 -5.55
C VAL A 75 0.15 -3.49 -6.86
N PHE A 76 -0.58 -2.89 -7.80
CA PHE A 76 -0.04 -2.40 -9.06
C PHE A 76 -1.04 -1.48 -9.80
N PRO A 77 -0.59 -0.36 -10.39
CA PRO A 77 0.72 0.26 -10.22
C PRO A 77 0.80 1.01 -8.88
N ASP A 78 1.87 0.82 -8.10
CA ASP A 78 2.17 1.67 -6.93
C ASP A 78 3.49 2.39 -7.14
N LEU A 79 3.39 3.70 -7.42
CA LEU A 79 4.52 4.56 -7.78
C LEU A 79 4.66 5.72 -6.79
N LYS A 80 5.89 6.18 -6.58
CA LYS A 80 6.20 7.38 -5.80
C LYS A 80 7.30 8.18 -6.48
N PHE A 81 7.03 9.46 -6.70
CA PHE A 81 7.97 10.43 -7.24
C PHE A 81 8.21 11.50 -6.20
N GLY A 82 9.41 12.06 -6.11
CA GLY A 82 9.65 13.13 -5.16
C GLY A 82 11.00 13.79 -5.30
N HIS A 83 11.28 14.70 -4.37
CA HIS A 83 12.54 15.41 -4.26
C HIS A 83 12.92 15.58 -2.79
N MET A 84 14.17 15.30 -2.46
CA MET A 84 14.72 15.53 -1.13
C MET A 84 14.81 17.04 -0.89
N LEU A 85 14.23 17.51 0.20
CA LEU A 85 14.38 18.89 0.68
C LEU A 85 15.61 19.03 1.59
N ASN A 86 15.99 17.95 2.26
CA ASN A 86 17.20 17.80 3.06
C ASN A 86 17.52 16.30 3.21
N ASP A 87 18.48 15.94 4.05
CA ASP A 87 18.94 14.55 4.26
C ASP A 87 17.90 13.60 4.86
N LYS A 88 16.78 14.13 5.39
CA LYS A 88 15.73 13.37 6.09
C LYS A 88 14.32 13.63 5.60
N LEU A 89 14.07 14.67 4.81
CA LEU A 89 12.72 15.09 4.40
C LEU A 89 12.63 15.17 2.89
N ALA A 90 11.57 14.61 2.33
CA ALA A 90 11.23 14.74 0.92
C ALA A 90 9.77 15.16 0.75
N ILE A 91 9.52 15.91 -0.31
CA ILE A 91 8.17 16.11 -0.86
C ILE A 91 7.97 15.08 -1.96
N THR A 92 6.78 14.49 -2.01
CA THR A 92 6.47 13.37 -2.90
C THR A 92 5.08 13.50 -3.50
N VAL A 93 4.85 12.81 -4.60
CA VAL A 93 3.55 12.47 -5.15
C VAL A 93 3.50 10.94 -5.22
N ALA A 94 2.51 10.35 -4.57
CA ALA A 94 2.28 8.93 -4.58
C ALA A 94 1.06 8.58 -5.41
N LEU A 95 1.19 7.52 -6.19
CA LEU A 95 0.18 6.95 -7.05
C LEU A 95 -0.09 5.52 -6.58
N PRO A 96 -0.77 5.32 -5.43
CA PRO A 96 -1.16 3.98 -5.02
C PRO A 96 -2.18 3.42 -6.02
N GLY A 97 -2.01 2.16 -6.41
CA GLY A 97 -2.93 1.45 -7.28
C GLY A 97 -3.12 0.02 -6.79
N ASN A 98 -4.37 -0.39 -6.70
CA ASN A 98 -4.76 -1.71 -6.24
C ASN A 98 -5.75 -2.30 -7.23
N ILE A 99 -5.41 -3.48 -7.74
CA ILE A 99 -6.30 -4.28 -8.56
C ILE A 99 -7.00 -5.27 -7.64
N TYR A 100 -8.32 -5.36 -7.77
CA TYR A 100 -9.16 -6.28 -7.01
C TYR A 100 -10.31 -6.80 -7.88
N GLU A 101 -10.73 -8.02 -7.61
CA GLU A 101 -11.86 -8.65 -8.31
C GLU A 101 -13.18 -8.25 -7.64
N PHE A 102 -14.15 -7.81 -8.44
CA PHE A 102 -15.50 -7.43 -8.02
C PHE A 102 -16.54 -7.97 -9.01
N GLN A 103 -17.38 -8.92 -8.56
CA GLN A 103 -18.44 -9.51 -9.39
C GLN A 103 -17.91 -10.05 -10.73
N ASP A 104 -16.83 -10.84 -10.68
CA ASP A 104 -16.13 -11.42 -11.84
C ASP A 104 -15.50 -10.38 -12.80
N ASN A 105 -15.40 -9.10 -12.40
CA ASN A 105 -14.71 -8.04 -13.12
C ASN A 105 -13.52 -7.48 -12.32
N ASP A 106 -12.44 -7.15 -13.01
CA ASP A 106 -11.29 -6.51 -12.40
C ASP A 106 -11.53 -4.99 -12.26
N ARG A 107 -11.41 -4.49 -11.03
CA ARG A 107 -11.52 -3.07 -10.69
C ARG A 107 -10.21 -2.52 -10.15
N HIS A 108 -10.06 -1.20 -10.24
CA HIS A 108 -8.91 -0.48 -9.76
C HIS A 108 -9.31 0.63 -8.78
N PHE A 109 -8.74 0.59 -7.58
CA PHE A 109 -8.83 1.71 -6.64
C PHE A 109 -7.43 2.27 -6.40
N GLY A 110 -7.29 3.57 -6.64
CA GLY A 110 -6.02 4.27 -6.50
C GLY A 110 -6.18 5.74 -6.18
N GLY A 111 -5.15 6.52 -6.51
CA GLY A 111 -5.20 7.95 -6.29
C GLY A 111 -3.97 8.70 -6.77
N VAL A 112 -4.06 10.03 -6.66
CA VAL A 112 -2.92 10.94 -6.83
C VAL A 112 -2.78 11.72 -5.53
N ILE A 113 -1.75 11.40 -4.76
CA ILE A 113 -1.62 11.83 -3.36
C ILE A 113 -0.32 12.61 -3.18
N PRO A 114 -0.35 13.95 -3.26
CA PRO A 114 0.72 14.80 -2.75
C PRO A 114 1.01 14.45 -1.28
N SER A 115 2.27 14.26 -0.96
CA SER A 115 2.70 13.63 0.28
C SER A 115 4.06 14.17 0.75
N VAL A 116 4.42 13.81 1.99
CA VAL A 116 5.75 14.05 2.56
C VAL A 116 6.31 12.73 3.08
N GLN A 117 7.62 12.53 2.89
CA GLN A 117 8.35 11.39 3.44
C GLN A 117 9.43 11.89 4.39
N TYR A 118 9.51 11.28 5.57
CA TYR A 118 10.51 11.59 6.59
C TYR A 118 11.27 10.34 7.03
N TRP A 119 12.60 10.38 6.98
CA TRP A 119 13.46 9.33 7.50
C TRP A 119 13.65 9.52 9.01
N VAL A 120 12.95 8.69 9.79
CA VAL A 120 13.06 8.65 11.26
C VAL A 120 14.43 8.11 11.69
N LYS A 121 14.98 7.17 10.92
CA LYS A 121 16.35 6.64 11.04
C LYS A 121 16.96 6.46 9.66
N ASP A 122 18.25 6.14 9.60
CA ASP A 122 19.00 5.95 8.35
C ASP A 122 18.39 4.93 7.37
N ARG A 123 17.55 4.01 7.84
CA ARG A 123 16.89 3.02 6.97
C ARG A 123 15.38 3.01 7.12
N TRP A 124 14.83 3.78 8.06
CA TRP A 124 13.41 3.73 8.39
C TRP A 124 12.77 5.07 8.07
N TRP A 125 11.76 5.04 7.20
CA TRP A 125 10.98 6.21 6.83
C TRP A 125 9.50 6.02 7.12
N ILE A 126 8.84 7.15 7.36
CA ILE A 126 7.38 7.29 7.41
C ILE A 126 6.97 8.24 6.29
N HIS A 127 5.78 8.04 5.75
CA HIS A 127 5.31 8.80 4.60
C HIS A 127 3.79 8.91 4.63
N GLY A 128 3.25 10.08 4.30
CA GLY A 128 1.82 10.27 4.27
C GLY A 128 1.40 11.52 3.52
N GLY A 129 0.12 11.58 3.18
CA GLY A 129 -0.44 12.64 2.37
C GLY A 129 -1.95 12.61 2.26
N ILE A 130 -2.49 13.63 1.61
CA ILE A 130 -3.90 13.80 1.31
C ILE A 130 -4.04 14.24 -0.13
N GLY A 131 -5.00 13.67 -0.86
CA GLY A 131 -5.15 13.95 -2.29
C GLY A 131 -6.39 13.33 -2.89
N LEU A 132 -6.31 13.04 -4.17
CA LEU A 132 -7.42 12.55 -4.98
C LEU A 132 -7.56 11.03 -4.83
N ALA A 133 -8.76 10.55 -4.50
CA ALA A 133 -9.15 9.15 -4.67
C ALA A 133 -9.67 8.95 -6.10
N ILE A 134 -9.33 7.81 -6.70
CA ILE A 134 -9.79 7.39 -8.03
C ILE A 134 -10.30 5.95 -7.91
N ASP A 135 -11.59 5.76 -8.16
CA ASP A 135 -12.20 4.44 -8.36
C ASP A 135 -12.57 4.32 -9.85
N SER A 136 -11.94 3.39 -10.54
CA SER A 136 -12.07 3.21 -11.99
C SER A 136 -12.12 1.72 -12.36
N PRO A 137 -12.56 1.40 -13.59
CA PRO A 137 -12.32 0.08 -14.17
C PRO A 137 -10.82 -0.24 -14.19
N ALA A 138 -10.47 -1.53 -14.18
CA ALA A 138 -9.08 -1.92 -14.39
C ALA A 138 -8.63 -1.49 -15.81
N LEU A 139 -7.42 -0.90 -15.90
CA LEU A 139 -6.89 -0.29 -17.13
C LEU A 139 -6.78 -1.25 -18.34
N TYR A 140 -6.89 -2.55 -18.12
CA TYR A 140 -6.77 -3.60 -19.15
C TYR A 140 -8.09 -4.31 -19.48
N ASP A 141 -9.20 -3.97 -18.81
CA ASP A 141 -10.53 -4.55 -19.04
C ASP A 141 -11.56 -3.47 -19.41
N ILE A 142 -11.19 -2.59 -20.34
CA ILE A 142 -12.13 -1.66 -20.97
C ILE A 142 -12.81 -2.45 -22.11
N LYS A 143 -13.86 -3.19 -21.79
CA LYS A 143 -14.80 -3.69 -22.80
C LYS A 143 -15.89 -2.64 -22.98
N ASP A 144 -16.11 -2.21 -24.22
CA ASP A 144 -17.24 -1.36 -24.57
C ASP A 144 -18.54 -1.94 -23.97
N ASP A 145 -19.32 -1.11 -23.24
CA ASP A 145 -20.65 -1.37 -22.66
C ASP A 145 -20.79 -2.04 -21.27
N VAL A 146 -19.74 -2.21 -20.46
CA VAL A 146 -19.92 -2.72 -19.06
C VAL A 146 -19.07 -1.95 -18.03
N ASN A 147 -19.72 -1.01 -17.32
CA ASN A 147 -19.26 -0.38 -16.07
C ASN A 147 -18.07 0.61 -16.20
N ASP A 148 -18.19 1.60 -17.10
CA ASP A 148 -17.15 2.60 -17.42
C ASP A 148 -17.03 3.80 -16.45
N ASP A 149 -17.65 3.74 -15.27
CA ASP A 149 -17.76 4.93 -14.42
C ASP A 149 -16.47 5.23 -13.67
N TRP A 150 -15.86 6.37 -14.00
CA TRP A 150 -14.74 6.95 -13.27
C TRP A 150 -15.26 7.81 -12.13
N ASN A 151 -14.97 7.39 -10.90
CA ASN A 151 -15.42 8.06 -9.70
C ASN A 151 -14.23 8.70 -8.98
N PHE A 152 -14.42 9.94 -8.54
CA PHE A 152 -13.36 10.74 -7.92
C PHE A 152 -13.77 11.21 -6.53
N GLY A 153 -12.78 11.42 -5.67
CA GLY A 153 -13.01 12.07 -4.39
C GLY A 153 -11.73 12.28 -3.61
N CYS A 154 -11.75 12.07 -2.29
CA CYS A 154 -10.64 12.38 -1.41
C CYS A 154 -10.00 11.12 -0.85
N ALA A 155 -8.67 11.08 -0.79
CA ALA A 155 -7.90 10.02 -0.15
C ALA A 155 -6.92 10.58 0.86
N VAL A 156 -6.74 9.86 1.97
CA VAL A 156 -5.67 10.04 2.94
C VAL A 156 -4.82 8.77 2.95
N MET A 157 -3.51 8.94 3.05
CA MET A 157 -2.57 7.84 3.03
C MET A 157 -1.52 7.99 4.13
N ALA A 158 -1.21 6.86 4.76
CA ALA A 158 -0.08 6.73 5.67
C ALA A 158 0.68 5.45 5.34
N SER A 159 2.00 5.51 5.40
CA SER A 159 2.89 4.40 5.08
C SER A 159 4.18 4.47 5.86
N THR A 160 4.81 3.32 6.01
CA THR A 160 6.12 3.20 6.64
C THR A 160 6.91 2.16 5.86
N GLY A 161 8.23 2.35 5.76
CA GLY A 161 9.09 1.40 5.09
C GLY A 161 10.48 1.34 5.69
N TYR A 162 11.08 0.16 5.54
CA TYR A 162 12.41 -0.12 6.02
C TYR A 162 13.30 -0.56 4.85
N GLU A 163 14.38 0.18 4.62
CA GLU A 163 15.42 -0.08 3.62
C GLU A 163 16.26 -1.29 4.06
N ILE A 164 15.90 -2.47 3.56
CA ILE A 164 16.63 -3.72 3.81
C ILE A 164 17.96 -3.76 3.06
N TYR A 165 18.09 -2.99 1.98
CA TYR A 165 19.32 -2.88 1.22
C TYR A 165 19.46 -1.45 0.73
N LYS A 166 20.67 -0.90 0.82
CA LYS A 166 21.01 0.41 0.26
C LYS A 166 22.43 0.41 -0.29
N LYS A 167 22.59 0.90 -1.51
CA LYS A 167 23.90 1.06 -2.15
C LYS A 167 23.86 2.23 -3.12
N LYS A 168 24.70 3.24 -2.88
CA LYS A 168 24.70 4.50 -3.64
C LYS A 168 23.26 5.05 -3.70
N ASN A 169 22.73 5.25 -4.91
CA ASN A 169 21.43 5.85 -5.14
C ASN A 169 20.28 4.84 -5.18
N PHE A 170 20.50 3.62 -4.71
CA PHE A 170 19.53 2.54 -4.80
C PHE A 170 19.17 2.03 -3.42
N ALA A 171 17.88 1.81 -3.19
CA ALA A 171 17.38 1.13 -2.00
C ALA A 171 16.32 0.07 -2.37
N LEU A 172 16.39 -1.08 -1.70
CA LEU A 172 15.28 -2.01 -1.62
C LEU A 172 14.66 -1.88 -0.25
N ASN A 173 13.34 -1.80 -0.20
CA ASN A 173 12.62 -1.63 1.04
C ASN A 173 11.46 -2.61 1.16
N VAL A 174 11.11 -2.93 2.40
CA VAL A 174 9.83 -3.57 2.75
C VAL A 174 8.97 -2.46 3.32
N GLN A 175 7.75 -2.32 2.81
CA GLN A 175 6.85 -1.25 3.23
C GLN A 175 5.42 -1.72 3.45
N SER A 176 4.73 -1.02 4.34
CA SER A 176 3.29 -1.12 4.52
C SER A 176 2.62 0.23 4.25
N LYS A 177 1.40 0.18 3.72
CA LYS A 177 0.64 1.37 3.34
C LYS A 177 -0.84 1.17 3.67
N LEU A 178 -1.41 2.18 4.32
CA LEU A 178 -2.83 2.32 4.58
C LEU A 178 -3.37 3.46 3.74
N VAL A 179 -4.43 3.21 2.97
CA VAL A 179 -5.15 4.24 2.22
C VAL A 179 -6.60 4.23 2.66
N LEU A 180 -7.11 5.40 3.02
CA LEU A 180 -8.52 5.65 3.28
C LEU A 180 -9.01 6.57 2.16
N GLY A 181 -9.96 6.11 1.36
CA GLY A 181 -10.49 6.85 0.22
C GLY A 181 -12.00 6.98 0.28
N ARG A 182 -12.52 8.09 -0.23
CA ARG A 182 -13.93 8.28 -0.56
C ARG A 182 -14.03 8.70 -2.01
N ALA A 183 -14.78 7.96 -2.82
CA ALA A 183 -15.15 8.37 -4.17
C ALA A 183 -16.64 8.76 -4.19
N SER A 184 -16.97 9.83 -4.92
CA SER A 184 -18.36 10.26 -5.10
C SER A 184 -18.98 9.42 -6.21
N LEU A 185 -20.20 8.94 -5.98
CA LEU A 185 -21.00 8.16 -6.93
C LEU A 185 -22.22 8.99 -7.38
N ASP A 186 -22.97 8.48 -8.34
CA ASP A 186 -24.22 9.10 -8.79
C ASP A 186 -25.27 9.23 -7.66
N GLY A 187 -26.07 10.30 -7.74
CA GLY A 187 -27.21 10.51 -6.84
C GLY A 187 -26.84 10.84 -5.39
N ASP A 188 -25.77 11.63 -5.19
CA ASP A 188 -25.20 11.99 -3.87
C ASP A 188 -24.68 10.80 -3.05
N ALA A 189 -24.55 9.62 -3.66
CA ALA A 189 -23.95 8.45 -3.02
C ALA A 189 -22.41 8.57 -2.97
N HIS A 190 -21.79 7.78 -2.10
CA HIS A 190 -20.33 7.69 -2.02
C HIS A 190 -19.87 6.28 -1.72
N ARG A 191 -18.64 5.97 -2.14
CA ARG A 191 -17.94 4.73 -1.83
C ARG A 191 -16.77 5.03 -0.92
N ASP A 192 -16.77 4.42 0.25
CA ASP A 192 -15.63 4.46 1.17
C ASP A 192 -14.76 3.23 0.98
N ALA A 193 -13.45 3.43 0.93
CA ALA A 193 -12.45 2.41 0.72
C ALA A 193 -11.41 2.42 1.84
N VAL A 194 -11.12 1.24 2.39
CA VAL A 194 -10.00 1.00 3.30
C VAL A 194 -9.08 -0.03 2.66
N ILE A 195 -7.84 0.37 2.41
CA ILE A 195 -6.84 -0.46 1.74
C ILE A 195 -5.62 -0.60 2.64
N PHE A 196 -5.18 -1.83 2.89
CA PHE A 196 -3.93 -2.12 3.57
C PHE A 196 -3.03 -2.99 2.70
N ASN A 197 -1.83 -2.48 2.42
CA ASN A 197 -0.86 -3.10 1.52
C ASN A 197 0.44 -3.45 2.24
N ILE A 198 1.04 -4.56 1.82
CA ILE A 198 2.43 -4.92 2.13
C ILE A 198 3.15 -5.14 0.79
N GLY A 199 4.30 -4.50 0.60
CA GLY A 199 5.03 -4.60 -0.65
C GLY A 199 6.54 -4.48 -0.50
N LEU A 200 7.22 -4.86 -1.58
CA LEU A 200 8.63 -4.61 -1.79
C LEU A 200 8.77 -3.40 -2.71
N GLY A 201 9.46 -2.38 -2.23
CA GLY A 201 9.77 -1.18 -2.97
C GLY A 201 11.19 -1.22 -3.53
N PHE A 202 11.35 -0.79 -4.77
CA PHE A 202 12.64 -0.40 -5.33
C PHE A 202 12.66 1.12 -5.47
N SER A 203 13.58 1.77 -4.76
CA SER A 203 13.73 3.22 -4.76
C SER A 203 15.07 3.62 -5.41
N TRP A 204 15.00 4.60 -6.29
CA TRP A 204 16.13 5.39 -6.75
C TRP A 204 16.12 6.73 -6.01
N LEU A 205 17.22 7.06 -5.33
CA LEU A 205 17.43 8.20 -4.44
C LEU A 205 18.91 8.58 -4.49
#